data_AF-A0A7S0ZPY6-F1
#
_entry.id   AF-A0A7S0ZPY6-F1
#
_cell.length_a   1.000
_cell.length_b   1.000
_cell.length_c   1.000
_cell.angle_alpha   90.00
_cell.angle_beta   90.00
_cell.angle_gamma   90.00
#
_symmetry.space_group_name_H-M   'P 1'
#
loop_
_entity.id
_entity.type
_entity.pdbx_description
1 polymer ?
#
loop_
_entity_poly.entity_id
_entity_poly.type
_entity_poly.pdbx_seq_one_letter_code
_entity_poly.pdbx_strand_id
1 'polypeptide(L)'
;LVSEYGRYGMDNARVGYKTMHDVASFADFYSWSRNGLLPIVLQQVYNLSEGTWNYSDPTVRAGVEVLSPDERGVLMNFNRVIGGVRFQQEVGSIAQCPSPGDVSRFFGGDYCVKAAYETDPQSWAARETVNAKRTVWFLISEDMAAMNQKLMIMEAEEWCDRLAEKVEISVPMYTAEFGLHSLIYFNFYFSRG
;
A
#
# COMPACT_ATOMS: atom_id res chain seq x y z
N LEU A 1 -16.40 -2.47 -20.55
CA LEU A 1 -15.49 -1.92 -19.53
C LEU A 1 -14.49 -3.01 -19.20
N VAL A 2 -13.32 -2.95 -19.83
CA VAL A 2 -12.27 -3.97 -19.71
C VAL A 2 -11.63 -3.82 -18.34
N SER A 3 -11.83 -4.80 -17.45
CA SER A 3 -11.05 -4.89 -16.22
C SER A 3 -9.69 -5.51 -16.57
N GLU A 4 -8.66 -4.68 -16.67
CA GLU A 4 -7.28 -5.17 -16.74
C GLU A 4 -6.92 -5.79 -15.40
N TYR A 5 -6.89 -7.12 -15.37
CA TYR A 5 -6.30 -7.87 -14.28
C TYR A 5 -4.78 -7.73 -14.38
N GLY A 6 -4.20 -6.83 -13.58
CA GLY A 6 -2.76 -6.78 -13.36
C GLY A 6 -2.29 -8.09 -12.72
N ARG A 7 -1.73 -9.00 -13.54
CA ARG A 7 -1.01 -10.18 -13.05
C ARG A 7 0.36 -9.72 -12.58
N TYR A 8 0.55 -9.69 -11.28
CA TYR A 8 1.85 -9.37 -10.69
C TYR A 8 2.51 -10.67 -10.22
N GLY A 9 3.47 -11.15 -11.01
CA GLY A 9 4.32 -12.29 -10.64
C GLY A 9 5.25 -11.88 -9.49
N MET A 10 4.96 -12.36 -8.28
CA MET A 10 5.88 -12.26 -7.16
C MET A 10 6.72 -13.54 -7.11
N ASP A 11 8.04 -13.38 -7.25
CA ASP A 11 9.02 -14.47 -7.29
C ASP A 11 9.39 -14.99 -5.88
N ASN A 12 8.35 -15.24 -5.06
CA ASN A 12 8.49 -15.92 -3.77
C ASN A 12 7.57 -17.14 -3.77
N ALA A 13 8.15 -18.32 -4.02
CA ALA A 13 7.48 -19.62 -4.21
C ALA A 13 6.59 -20.12 -3.04
N ARG A 14 6.32 -19.30 -2.00
CA ARG A 14 5.47 -19.63 -0.85
C ARG A 14 4.61 -18.47 -0.33
N VAL A 15 4.65 -17.28 -0.93
CA VAL A 15 3.70 -16.21 -0.57
C VAL A 15 2.45 -16.43 -1.42
N GLY A 16 1.38 -16.89 -0.78
CA GLY A 16 0.10 -17.12 -1.45
C GLY A 16 -0.33 -15.86 -2.23
N TYR A 17 -0.82 -16.08 -3.45
CA TYR A 17 -1.32 -15.06 -4.37
C TYR A 17 -2.37 -14.18 -3.66
N LYS A 18 -1.94 -13.07 -3.06
CA LYS A 18 -2.80 -12.08 -2.40
C LYS A 18 -2.80 -10.80 -3.23
N THR A 19 -3.95 -10.48 -3.79
CA THR A 19 -4.20 -9.21 -4.47
C THR A 19 -4.62 -8.15 -3.45
N MET A 20 -4.80 -6.89 -3.88
CA MET A 20 -5.32 -5.84 -2.99
C MET A 20 -6.70 -6.18 -2.41
N HIS A 21 -7.47 -7.04 -3.09
CA HIS A 21 -8.79 -7.50 -2.65
C HIS A 21 -8.73 -8.57 -1.56
N ASP A 22 -7.57 -9.20 -1.36
CA ASP A 22 -7.37 -10.28 -0.39
C ASP A 22 -6.76 -9.76 0.93
N VAL A 23 -6.69 -8.44 1.09
CA VAL A 23 -6.19 -7.78 2.31
C VAL A 23 -7.30 -7.79 3.36
N ALA A 24 -7.25 -8.79 4.25
CA ALA A 24 -8.25 -8.98 5.31
C ALA A 24 -7.77 -8.59 6.72
N SER A 25 -6.49 -8.32 6.90
CA SER A 25 -5.88 -8.02 8.20
C SER A 25 -4.79 -6.95 8.10
N PHE A 26 -4.39 -6.36 9.23
CA PHE A 26 -3.29 -5.40 9.30
C PHE A 26 -1.95 -6.01 8.84
N ALA A 27 -1.68 -7.26 9.21
CA ALA A 27 -0.49 -7.98 8.76
C ALA A 27 -0.51 -8.21 7.23
N ASP A 28 -1.68 -8.50 6.67
CA ASP A 28 -1.84 -8.65 5.22
C ASP A 28 -1.62 -7.32 4.48
N PHE A 29 -2.04 -6.20 5.07
CA PHE A 29 -1.80 -4.87 4.52
C PHE A 29 -0.30 -4.57 4.40
N TYR A 30 0.49 -4.83 5.45
CA TYR A 30 1.94 -4.63 5.41
C TYR A 30 2.62 -5.59 4.44
N SER A 31 2.21 -6.87 4.42
CA SER A 31 2.74 -7.86 3.48
C SER A 31 2.47 -7.48 2.02
N TRP A 32 1.25 -7.04 1.71
CA TRP A 32 0.87 -6.56 0.38
C TRP A 32 1.61 -5.27 0.00
N SER A 33 1.76 -4.32 0.93
CA SER A 33 2.49 -3.08 0.68
C SER A 33 3.97 -3.34 0.36
N ARG A 34 4.60 -4.23 1.14
CA ARG A 34 6.02 -4.58 1.04
C ARG A 34 6.36 -5.39 -0.21
N ASN A 35 5.59 -6.44 -0.48
CA ASN A 35 5.92 -7.39 -1.55
C ASN A 35 5.22 -7.05 -2.88
N GLY A 36 4.12 -6.30 -2.83
CA GLY A 36 3.34 -5.91 -3.99
C GLY A 36 3.49 -4.45 -4.34
N LEU A 37 2.81 -3.58 -3.60
CA LEU A 37 2.65 -2.19 -4.03
C LEU A 37 3.97 -1.46 -4.28
N LEU A 38 4.85 -1.39 -3.27
CA LEU A 38 6.10 -0.63 -3.38
C LEU A 38 7.03 -1.14 -4.48
N PRO A 39 7.36 -2.44 -4.60
CA PRO A 39 8.25 -2.91 -5.67
C PRO A 39 7.65 -2.74 -7.07
N ILE A 40 6.32 -2.74 -7.21
CA ILE A 40 5.65 -2.53 -8.50
C ILE A 40 5.65 -1.04 -8.88
N VAL A 41 5.28 -0.15 -7.95
CA VAL A 41 5.14 1.29 -8.23
C VAL A 41 6.50 1.98 -8.27
N LEU A 42 7.42 1.59 -7.39
CA LEU A 42 8.75 2.19 -7.22
C LEU A 42 9.83 1.21 -7.70
N GLN A 43 9.77 0.84 -8.98
CA GLN A 43 10.77 -0.04 -9.59
C GLN A 43 12.17 0.57 -9.49
N GLN A 44 13.11 -0.22 -8.95
CA GLN A 44 14.53 0.17 -8.82
C GLN A 44 15.44 -0.64 -9.75
N VAL A 45 14.91 -1.67 -10.38
CA VAL A 45 15.65 -2.59 -11.22
C VAL A 45 14.88 -2.77 -12.52
N TYR A 46 15.58 -2.61 -13.64
CA TYR A 46 15.03 -2.95 -14.94
C TYR A 46 15.25 -4.45 -15.19
N ASN A 47 14.15 -5.19 -15.34
CA ASN A 47 14.19 -6.63 -15.61
C ASN A 47 14.16 -6.90 -17.12
N LEU A 48 14.95 -7.88 -17.55
CA LEU A 48 14.92 -8.41 -18.91
C LEU A 48 13.70 -9.32 -19.10
N SER A 49 13.20 -9.40 -20.33
CA SER A 49 12.05 -10.22 -20.72
C SER A 49 12.20 -11.69 -20.32
N GLU A 50 11.12 -12.29 -19.80
CA GLU A 50 11.04 -13.67 -19.32
C GLU A 50 11.60 -14.67 -20.35
N GLY A 51 12.74 -15.30 -20.04
CA GLY A 51 13.37 -16.27 -20.95
C GLY A 51 14.82 -16.59 -20.64
N THR A 52 15.51 -15.77 -19.84
CA THR A 52 16.92 -15.98 -19.47
C THR A 52 17.06 -16.05 -17.94
N TRP A 53 16.37 -17.00 -17.32
CA TRP A 53 16.26 -17.15 -15.84
C TRP A 53 17.49 -17.76 -15.15
N ASN A 54 18.70 -17.51 -15.65
CA ASN A 54 19.92 -17.88 -14.92
C ASN A 54 20.57 -16.62 -14.34
N TYR A 55 20.12 -16.19 -13.16
CA TYR A 55 20.73 -15.09 -12.41
C TYR A 55 22.18 -15.38 -11.98
N SER A 56 22.66 -16.61 -12.15
CA SER A 56 24.07 -16.96 -11.95
C SER A 56 24.93 -16.64 -13.18
N ASP A 57 24.30 -16.42 -14.34
CA ASP A 57 24.98 -16.04 -15.57
C ASP A 57 25.42 -14.56 -15.48
N PRO A 58 26.72 -14.26 -15.58
CA PRO A 58 27.22 -12.90 -15.53
C PRO A 58 26.68 -12.01 -16.66
N THR A 59 26.24 -12.59 -17.77
CA THR A 59 25.63 -11.88 -18.91
C THR A 59 24.23 -11.38 -18.56
N VAL A 60 23.46 -12.20 -17.82
CA VAL A 60 22.12 -11.82 -17.33
C VAL A 60 22.24 -10.79 -16.22
N ARG A 61 23.18 -10.97 -15.28
CA ARG A 61 23.45 -9.97 -14.22
C ARG A 61 23.90 -8.62 -14.78
N ALA A 62 24.64 -8.62 -15.89
CA ALA A 62 25.05 -7.39 -16.56
C ALA A 62 23.90 -6.68 -17.27
N GLY A 63 22.85 -7.40 -17.69
CA GLY A 63 21.67 -6.81 -18.31
C GLY A 63 20.54 -6.46 -17.33
N VAL A 64 20.66 -6.83 -16.06
CA VAL A 64 19.82 -6.33 -14.96
C VAL A 64 20.40 -4.97 -14.53
N GLU A 65 19.77 -3.90 -14.99
CA GLU A 65 20.22 -2.54 -14.72
C GLU A 65 19.60 -2.03 -13.41
N VAL A 66 20.45 -1.70 -12.42
CA VAL A 66 20.01 -1.01 -11.21
C VAL A 66 19.87 0.46 -11.55
N LEU A 67 18.64 0.98 -11.48
CA LEU A 67 18.33 2.34 -11.87
C LEU A 67 18.92 3.33 -10.86
N SER A 68 19.65 4.32 -11.38
CA SER A 68 20.11 5.44 -10.56
C SER A 68 18.91 6.23 -10.02
N PRO A 69 19.03 6.95 -8.90
CA PRO A 69 17.90 7.69 -8.30
C PRO A 69 17.16 8.61 -9.27
N ASP A 70 17.86 9.17 -10.27
CA ASP A 70 17.30 10.08 -11.28
C ASP A 70 16.51 9.34 -12.39
N GLU A 71 16.76 8.04 -12.56
CA GLU A 71 16.09 7.17 -13.55
C GLU A 71 14.93 6.37 -12.95
N ARG A 72 14.77 6.40 -11.62
CA ARG A 72 13.70 5.70 -10.90
C ARG A 72 12.34 6.36 -11.15
N GLY A 73 11.28 5.59 -10.91
CA GLY A 73 9.89 6.07 -11.01
C GLY A 73 9.26 5.89 -12.38
N VAL A 74 9.93 5.25 -13.34
CA VAL A 74 9.30 4.82 -14.59
C VAL A 74 8.46 3.57 -14.32
N LEU A 75 7.18 3.63 -14.66
CA LEU A 75 6.21 2.55 -14.52
C LEU A 75 5.74 2.12 -15.92
N MET A 76 5.89 0.82 -16.23
CA MET A 76 5.44 0.23 -17.49
C MET A 76 5.92 0.99 -18.74
N ASN A 77 7.14 1.54 -18.70
CA ASN A 77 7.83 2.33 -19.75
C ASN A 77 7.23 3.70 -20.12
N PHE A 78 5.93 3.93 -19.93
CA PHE A 78 5.26 5.18 -20.40
C PHE A 78 4.85 6.12 -19.27
N ASN A 79 4.57 5.58 -18.08
CA ASN A 79 4.12 6.34 -16.94
C ASN A 79 5.31 6.69 -16.03
N ARG A 80 5.24 7.84 -15.37
CA ARG A 80 6.23 8.27 -14.39
C ARG A 80 5.56 8.58 -13.08
N VAL A 81 5.96 7.94 -11.99
CA VAL A 81 5.55 8.30 -10.64
C VAL A 81 6.25 9.60 -10.27
N ILE A 82 5.51 10.55 -9.68
CA ILE A 82 6.06 11.85 -9.29
C ILE A 82 6.34 11.86 -7.78
N GLY A 83 7.60 12.02 -7.39
CA GLY A 83 8.02 12.14 -5.99
C GLY A 83 7.99 10.83 -5.21
N GLY A 84 6.83 10.16 -5.13
CA GLY A 84 6.69 8.92 -4.36
C GLY A 84 5.26 8.54 -4.04
N VAL A 85 5.12 7.62 -3.09
CA VAL A 85 3.85 7.11 -2.60
C VAL A 85 3.57 7.66 -1.21
N ARG A 86 2.37 8.16 -0.97
CA ARG A 86 1.96 8.69 0.34
C ARG A 86 0.93 7.79 0.99
N PHE A 87 1.20 7.40 2.21
CA PHE A 87 0.31 6.65 3.10
C PHE A 87 -0.29 7.63 4.10
N GLN A 88 -1.61 7.64 4.22
CA GLN A 88 -2.35 8.43 5.20
C GLN A 88 -3.31 7.53 5.96
N GLN A 89 -3.53 7.85 7.22
CA GLN A 89 -4.44 7.13 8.09
C GLN A 89 -5.39 8.10 8.77
N GLU A 90 -6.67 7.71 8.76
CA GLU A 90 -7.69 8.27 9.62
C GLU A 90 -7.85 7.42 10.85
N VAL A 91 -7.90 8.11 11.99
CA VAL A 91 -8.07 7.49 13.30
C VAL A 91 -9.41 7.90 13.86
N GLY A 92 -10.15 6.91 14.33
CA GLY A 92 -11.47 7.09 14.91
C GLY A 92 -11.45 7.80 16.24
N SER A 93 -12.53 8.52 16.54
CA SER A 93 -12.72 9.13 17.85
C SER A 93 -13.15 8.07 18.86
N ILE A 94 -12.42 7.96 19.96
CA ILE A 94 -12.80 7.13 21.10
C ILE A 94 -14.09 7.69 21.73
N ALA A 95 -15.07 6.82 21.93
CA ALA A 95 -16.36 7.12 22.52
C ALA A 95 -16.65 6.15 23.67
N GLN A 96 -17.43 6.62 24.65
CA GLN A 96 -17.89 5.77 25.74
C GLN A 96 -18.99 4.83 25.22
N CYS A 97 -18.81 3.52 25.42
CA CYS A 97 -19.77 2.52 24.95
C CYS A 97 -21.13 2.69 25.65
N PRO A 98 -22.26 2.64 24.90
CA PRO A 98 -23.60 2.74 25.49
C PRO A 98 -23.98 1.58 26.45
N SER A 99 -23.28 0.44 26.39
CA SER A 99 -23.58 -0.75 27.20
C SER A 99 -22.40 -1.19 28.08
N PRO A 100 -22.42 -0.86 29.38
CA PRO A 100 -21.49 -1.44 30.36
C PRO A 100 -22.09 -2.77 30.85
N GLY A 101 -21.94 -3.83 30.06
CA GLY A 101 -22.34 -5.20 30.42
C GLY A 101 -21.33 -6.24 29.94
N ASP A 102 -21.59 -7.53 30.20
CA ASP A 102 -20.72 -8.70 29.90
C ASP A 102 -20.13 -8.74 28.48
N VAL A 103 -20.69 -7.97 27.54
CA VAL A 103 -20.19 -7.80 26.17
C VAL A 103 -18.80 -7.13 26.13
N SER A 104 -18.50 -6.23 27.07
CA SER A 104 -17.16 -5.60 27.20
C SER A 104 -16.04 -6.62 27.44
N ARG A 105 -16.33 -7.71 28.16
CA ARG A 105 -15.39 -8.83 28.36
C ARG A 105 -15.11 -9.60 27.07
N PHE A 106 -16.08 -9.67 26.16
CA PHE A 106 -15.93 -10.36 24.88
C PHE A 106 -15.10 -9.54 23.88
N PHE A 107 -15.31 -8.22 23.83
CA PHE A 107 -14.58 -7.32 22.90
C PHE A 107 -13.28 -6.74 23.46
N GLY A 108 -12.93 -7.12 24.70
CA GLY A 108 -11.63 -6.85 25.31
C GLY A 108 -11.32 -5.37 25.51
N GLY A 109 -12.32 -4.53 25.78
CA GLY A 109 -12.10 -3.09 25.95
C GLY A 109 -13.23 -2.34 26.63
N ASP A 110 -12.85 -1.34 27.43
CA ASP A 110 -13.76 -0.39 28.08
C ASP A 110 -14.15 0.79 27.19
N TYR A 111 -13.55 0.87 25.98
CA TYR A 111 -13.77 1.95 25.05
C TYR A 111 -14.33 1.46 23.71
N CYS A 112 -15.25 2.25 23.17
CA CYS A 112 -15.76 2.08 21.82
C CYS A 112 -15.09 3.11 20.92
N VAL A 113 -15.08 2.85 19.63
CA VAL A 113 -14.65 3.83 18.65
C VAL A 113 -15.84 4.12 17.76
N LYS A 114 -16.09 5.39 17.48
CA LYS A 114 -17.26 5.81 16.72
C LYS A 114 -17.19 5.26 15.29
N ALA A 115 -18.16 4.44 14.90
CA ALA A 115 -18.28 3.92 13.54
C ALA A 115 -18.40 5.04 12.49
N ALA A 116 -17.54 5.02 11.47
CA ALA A 116 -17.64 5.90 10.30
C ALA A 116 -17.81 5.12 8.97
N TYR A 117 -17.16 3.96 8.84
CA TYR A 117 -17.10 3.17 7.60
C TYR A 117 -17.47 1.67 7.79
N GLU A 118 -18.31 1.36 8.78
CA GLU A 118 -18.65 -0.04 9.13
C GLU A 118 -19.55 -0.73 8.09
N THR A 119 -20.38 0.04 7.39
CA THR A 119 -21.18 -0.42 6.23
C THR A 119 -20.66 0.24 4.96
N ASP A 120 -20.98 -0.35 3.80
CA ASP A 120 -20.50 0.06 2.46
C ASP A 120 -20.24 1.58 2.40
N PRO A 121 -18.96 1.99 2.35
CA PRO A 121 -18.61 3.36 2.62
C PRO A 121 -19.20 4.23 1.51
N GLN A 122 -19.97 5.26 1.90
CA GLN A 122 -20.62 6.12 0.91
C GLN A 122 -19.56 6.77 0.02
N SER A 123 -19.62 6.47 -1.27
CA SER A 123 -18.55 6.73 -2.23
C SER A 123 -18.14 8.20 -2.35
N TRP A 124 -18.97 9.16 -1.93
CA TRP A 124 -18.66 10.58 -1.93
C TRP A 124 -17.88 11.02 -0.67
N ALA A 125 -18.22 10.49 0.50
CA ALA A 125 -17.54 10.80 1.78
C ALA A 125 -16.29 9.95 2.01
N ALA A 126 -16.21 8.79 1.34
CA ALA A 126 -15.14 7.83 1.50
C ALA A 126 -13.94 8.10 0.56
N ARG A 127 -14.12 8.93 -0.48
CA ARG A 127 -13.08 9.21 -1.48
C ARG A 127 -11.85 9.89 -0.90
N GLU A 128 -12.05 10.86 -0.03
CA GLU A 128 -10.98 11.70 0.50
C GLU A 128 -10.76 11.41 1.98
N THR A 129 -9.52 11.56 2.43
CA THR A 129 -9.15 11.51 3.84
C THR A 129 -9.38 12.91 4.43
N VAL A 130 -10.44 13.08 5.20
CA VAL A 130 -10.83 14.34 5.84
C VAL A 130 -10.02 14.60 7.11
N ASN A 131 -9.69 13.54 7.88
CA ASN A 131 -9.01 13.66 9.17
C ASN A 131 -7.73 12.81 9.23
N ALA A 132 -6.76 13.12 8.37
CA ALA A 132 -5.45 12.48 8.40
C ALA A 132 -4.73 12.76 9.74
N LYS A 133 -4.48 11.72 10.52
CA LYS A 133 -3.74 11.81 11.80
C LYS A 133 -2.30 11.32 11.68
N ARG A 134 -2.08 10.27 10.89
CA ARG A 134 -0.74 9.75 10.62
C ARG A 134 -0.48 9.80 9.12
N THR A 135 0.71 10.25 8.71
CA THR A 135 1.10 10.35 7.30
C THR A 135 2.55 9.92 7.15
N VAL A 136 2.81 9.04 6.18
CA VAL A 136 4.14 8.53 5.87
C VAL A 136 4.36 8.62 4.36
N TRP A 137 5.56 9.00 3.96
CA TRP A 137 5.96 9.11 2.55
C TRP A 137 7.00 8.06 2.22
N PHE A 138 6.85 7.40 1.07
CA PHE A 138 7.86 6.55 0.46
C PHE A 138 8.35 7.25 -0.80
N LEU A 139 9.58 7.71 -0.80
CA LEU A 139 10.11 8.54 -1.88
C LEU A 139 10.79 7.66 -2.94
N ILE A 140 10.71 8.08 -4.21
CA ILE A 140 11.38 7.40 -5.32
C ILE A 140 12.90 7.32 -5.12
N SER A 141 13.47 8.32 -4.45
CA SER A 141 14.90 8.39 -4.15
C SER A 141 15.35 7.43 -3.04
N GLU A 142 14.44 6.91 -2.22
CA GLU A 142 14.78 5.96 -1.16
C GLU A 142 15.08 4.57 -1.77
N ASP A 143 15.99 3.80 -1.18
CA ASP A 143 16.24 2.41 -1.61
C ASP A 143 15.18 1.45 -1.09
N MET A 144 14.92 0.35 -1.82
CA MET A 144 13.92 -0.67 -1.42
C MET A 144 14.21 -1.23 -0.03
N ALA A 145 15.49 -1.39 0.34
CA ALA A 145 15.88 -1.86 1.66
C ALA A 145 15.45 -0.86 2.76
N ALA A 146 15.65 0.44 2.53
CA ALA A 146 15.26 1.49 3.46
C ALA A 146 13.72 1.60 3.58
N MET A 147 13.01 1.51 2.46
CA MET A 147 11.53 1.49 2.45
C MET A 147 10.97 0.27 3.20
N ASN A 148 11.57 -0.91 3.01
CA ASN A 148 11.18 -2.13 3.73
C ASN A 148 11.43 -2.00 5.23
N GLN A 149 12.56 -1.41 5.64
CA GLN A 149 12.83 -1.14 7.05
C GLN A 149 11.82 -0.15 7.64
N LYS A 150 11.45 0.87 6.89
CA LYS A 150 10.40 1.84 7.28
C LYS A 150 9.06 1.15 7.50
N LEU A 151 8.65 0.24 6.61
CA LEU A 151 7.45 -0.57 6.79
C LEU A 151 7.53 -1.47 8.04
N MET A 152 8.68 -2.09 8.31
CA MET A 152 8.86 -2.89 9.53
C MET A 152 8.73 -2.05 10.80
N ILE A 153 9.28 -0.83 10.81
CA ILE A 153 9.14 0.10 11.93
C ILE A 153 7.67 0.49 12.10
N MET A 154 6.97 0.81 11.01
CA MET A 154 5.54 1.12 11.04
C MET A 154 4.70 -0.04 11.60
N GLU A 155 5.04 -1.29 11.23
CA GLU A 155 4.39 -2.48 11.77
C GLU A 155 4.66 -2.64 13.27
N ALA A 156 5.92 -2.47 13.69
CA ALA A 156 6.33 -2.58 15.10
C ALA A 156 5.74 -1.47 16.00
N GLU A 157 5.54 -0.27 15.45
CA GLU A 157 4.94 0.88 16.15
C GLU A 157 3.40 0.86 16.11
N GLU A 158 2.78 -0.20 15.58
CA GLU A 158 1.33 -0.32 15.42
C GLU A 158 0.73 0.89 14.68
N TRP A 159 1.41 1.36 13.62
CA TRP A 159 0.93 2.51 12.83
C TRP A 159 -0.50 2.27 12.32
N CYS A 160 -0.83 1.04 11.94
CA CYS A 160 -2.19 0.59 11.72
C CYS A 160 -2.66 -0.20 12.96
N ASP A 161 -3.50 0.43 13.78
CA ASP A 161 -4.02 -0.10 15.04
C ASP A 161 -5.55 -0.31 14.97
N ARG A 162 -6.15 -0.78 16.08
CA ARG A 162 -7.61 -0.92 16.21
C ARG A 162 -8.36 0.42 16.05
N LEU A 163 -7.69 1.55 16.25
CA LEU A 163 -8.28 2.88 16.09
C LEU A 163 -8.25 3.37 14.64
N ALA A 164 -7.52 2.69 13.74
CA ALA A 164 -7.57 2.93 12.30
C ALA A 164 -9.00 2.74 11.77
N GLU A 165 -9.49 3.70 11.00
CA GLU A 165 -10.78 3.60 10.30
C GLU A 165 -10.60 3.48 8.80
N LYS A 166 -9.68 4.29 8.28
CA LYS A 166 -9.35 4.36 6.88
C LYS A 166 -7.84 4.49 6.71
N VAL A 167 -7.30 3.74 5.75
CA VAL A 167 -5.94 3.95 5.25
C VAL A 167 -6.03 4.29 3.77
N GLU A 168 -5.50 5.46 3.42
CA GLU A 168 -5.43 5.96 2.05
C GLU A 168 -3.99 5.92 1.57
N ILE A 169 -3.78 5.33 0.40
CA ILE A 169 -2.51 5.38 -0.32
C ILE A 169 -2.71 6.17 -1.59
N SER A 170 -1.86 7.16 -1.81
CA SER A 170 -1.92 8.04 -2.98
C SER A 170 -0.65 7.91 -3.81
N VAL A 171 -0.85 7.65 -5.11
CA VAL A 171 0.21 7.50 -6.12
C VAL A 171 0.00 8.53 -7.22
N PRO A 172 0.71 9.65 -7.20
CA PRO A 172 0.72 10.61 -8.29
C PRO A 172 1.55 10.06 -9.46
N MET A 173 0.96 10.08 -10.66
CA MET A 173 1.58 9.62 -11.88
C MET A 173 1.42 10.66 -13.00
N TYR A 174 2.38 10.66 -13.91
CA TYR A 174 2.40 11.47 -15.11
C TYR A 174 2.64 10.58 -16.33
N THR A 175 1.73 10.66 -17.29
CA THR A 175 1.83 9.96 -18.57
C THR A 175 2.38 10.94 -19.60
N ALA A 176 3.67 10.78 -19.95
CA ALA A 176 4.37 11.73 -20.82
C ALA A 176 3.84 11.74 -22.26
N GLU A 177 3.30 10.62 -22.73
CA GLU A 177 2.76 10.49 -24.10
C GLU A 177 1.55 11.40 -24.35
N PHE A 178 0.69 11.56 -23.34
CA PHE A 178 -0.54 12.36 -23.44
C PHE A 178 -0.48 13.67 -22.64
N GLY A 179 0.61 13.93 -21.91
CA GLY A 179 0.71 15.06 -20.99
C GLY A 179 -0.29 15.02 -19.82
N LEU A 180 -0.73 13.82 -19.44
CA LEU A 180 -1.79 13.63 -18.45
C LEU A 180 -1.22 13.42 -17.05
N HIS A 181 -1.73 14.17 -16.07
CA HIS A 181 -1.48 13.93 -14.65
C HIS A 181 -2.63 13.13 -14.07
N SER A 182 -2.31 11.99 -13.46
CA SER A 182 -3.26 11.07 -12.85
C SER A 182 -2.90 10.84 -11.39
N LEU A 183 -3.89 10.81 -10.50
CA LEU A 183 -3.69 10.50 -9.09
C LEU A 183 -4.53 9.27 -8.75
N ILE A 184 -3.85 8.19 -8.37
CA ILE A 184 -4.50 6.92 -7.99
C ILE A 184 -4.59 6.88 -6.47
N TYR A 185 -5.78 6.55 -5.97
CA TYR A 185 -6.04 6.34 -4.56
C TYR A 185 -6.38 4.87 -4.29
N PHE A 186 -5.68 4.24 -3.36
CA PHE A 186 -6.06 2.96 -2.76
C PHE A 186 -6.63 3.24 -1.38
N ASN A 187 -7.90 2.90 -1.16
CA ASN A 187 -8.57 3.13 0.10
C ASN A 187 -8.91 1.81 0.77
N PHE A 188 -8.34 1.57 1.94
CA PHE A 188 -8.67 0.45 2.82
C PHE A 188 -9.58 0.96 3.94
N TYR A 189 -10.70 0.28 4.15
CA TYR A 189 -11.64 0.59 5.21
C TYR A 189 -11.63 -0.55 6.21
N PHE A 190 -11.46 -0.22 7.49
CA PHE A 190 -11.43 -1.20 8.55
C PHE A 190 -12.76 -1.15 9.31
N SER A 191 -13.61 -2.15 9.08
CA SER A 191 -14.81 -2.37 9.89
C SER A 191 -14.44 -3.11 11.18
N ARG A 192 -15.15 -2.81 12.27
CA ARG A 192 -14.82 -3.32 13.61
C ARG A 192 -15.64 -4.52 14.06
N GLY A 193 -16.58 -5.01 13.24
CA GLY A 193 -17.42 -6.17 13.50
C GLY A 193 -18.58 -5.88 14.45
#